data_AF-A0A9W6TAX8-F1
#
_entry.id   AF-A0A9W6TAX8-F1
#
_cell.length_a   1.000
_cell.length_b   1.000
_cell.length_c   1.000
_cell.angle_alpha   90.00
_cell.angle_beta   90.00
_cell.angle_gamma   90.00
#
_symmetry.space_group_name_H-M   'P 1'
#
loop_
_entity.id
_entity.type
_entity.pdbx_description
1 polymer ?
#
loop_
_entity_poly.entity_id
_entity_poly.type
_entity_poly.pdbx_seq_one_letter_code
_entity_poly.pdbx_strand_id
1 'polypeptide(L)'
;MRHRGRAHVLVAGAGVQHAEHGHAEEAHVVPTNGRWGRRPATCQGEMLTIMWTACYVGLPLIVPHAPDFREMSPELAIKHVFNYATRQWSSTQVCINLDETPFSKGSLRIVYHLQDLSMESSASLSNGGCYAGSYVAKLAIDPDEDPQTYFRDIELQAHCAHYAQVYNSYTPPKRVEFIPAWVFELPERNGALCAVEAYIPGEYRKHNNNFGSVSDDERNTPQAFSHFTYEASNHELLAVDIQGVGDLYTDPQIHTLNGHDFGKGNLGVLGFQKFLSSHRCNSICRYLKLPAVNPKSRHADSGTLPVQELMNRDRVRPTHFDSRHYYENAPMLQKYVTQCREMDSRLSSASSSSCSKRSRKRRSRQPTTFGSFCDALFCGSC
;
A
#
# COMPACT_ATOMS: atom_id res chain seq x y z
N MET A 1 18.73 8.82 -47.49
CA MET A 1 18.45 9.82 -46.43
C MET A 1 17.68 9.12 -45.31
N ARG A 2 18.23 9.12 -44.08
CA ARG A 2 17.68 8.41 -42.92
C ARG A 2 16.61 9.28 -42.25
N HIS A 3 15.38 8.80 -42.18
CA HIS A 3 14.36 9.34 -41.27
C HIS A 3 14.60 8.77 -39.87
N ARG A 4 14.91 9.63 -38.90
CA ARG A 4 14.90 9.32 -37.47
C ARG A 4 13.50 9.60 -36.94
N GLY A 5 12.76 8.53 -36.58
CA GLY A 5 11.54 8.64 -35.78
C GLY A 5 11.89 9.00 -34.34
N ARG A 6 11.23 10.02 -33.79
CA ARG A 6 11.26 10.35 -32.37
C ARG A 6 10.50 9.26 -31.61
N ALA A 7 11.20 8.51 -30.77
CA ALA A 7 10.57 7.66 -29.75
C ALA A 7 10.10 8.56 -28.61
N HIS A 8 8.79 8.56 -28.33
CA HIS A 8 8.25 9.11 -27.09
C HIS A 8 8.53 8.12 -25.96
N VAL A 9 9.34 8.54 -24.98
CA VAL A 9 9.62 7.77 -23.77
C VAL A 9 8.53 8.12 -22.76
N LEU A 10 7.63 7.17 -22.48
CA LEU A 10 6.71 7.24 -21.36
C LEU A 10 7.46 6.73 -20.12
N VAL A 11 7.69 7.60 -19.13
CA VAL A 11 8.35 7.26 -17.86
C VAL A 11 7.37 7.50 -16.73
N ALA A 12 7.16 6.41 -15.98
CA ALA A 12 6.63 6.29 -14.62
C ALA A 12 5.30 6.94 -14.24
N GLY A 13 4.38 6.06 -13.84
CA GLY A 13 3.29 6.38 -12.92
C GLY A 13 2.16 7.19 -13.52
N ALA A 14 1.48 6.58 -14.48
CA ALA A 14 0.02 6.61 -14.55
C ALA A 14 -0.40 5.64 -15.65
N GLY A 15 -1.08 4.55 -15.27
CA GLY A 15 -1.93 3.87 -16.24
C GLY A 15 -3.09 4.79 -16.58
N VAL A 16 -2.93 5.61 -17.63
CA VAL A 16 -4.05 6.13 -18.39
C VAL A 16 -4.06 5.38 -19.71
N GLN A 17 -4.84 4.31 -19.76
CA GLN A 17 -5.38 3.83 -21.03
C GLN A 17 -6.85 4.22 -21.05
N HIS A 18 -7.21 5.02 -22.04
CA HIS A 18 -8.58 5.36 -22.39
C HIS A 18 -9.32 4.07 -22.72
N ALA A 19 -10.28 3.68 -21.89
CA ALA A 19 -11.32 2.73 -22.26
C ALA A 19 -12.52 3.54 -22.78
N GLU A 20 -12.66 3.61 -24.10
CA GLU A 20 -13.90 4.04 -24.72
C GLU A 20 -14.98 2.96 -24.53
N HIS A 21 -16.14 3.41 -24.04
CA HIS A 21 -17.48 2.85 -24.22
C HIS A 21 -17.74 1.43 -23.69
N GLY A 22 -18.14 1.37 -22.42
CA GLY A 22 -18.93 0.28 -21.86
C GLY A 22 -19.81 0.81 -20.73
N HIS A 23 -21.13 0.80 -20.93
CA HIS A 23 -22.14 1.21 -19.94
C HIS A 23 -21.93 0.49 -18.59
N ALA A 24 -21.62 1.24 -17.54
CA ALA A 24 -21.71 0.78 -16.17
C ALA A 24 -23.11 1.12 -15.64
N GLU A 25 -23.93 0.10 -15.38
CA GLU A 25 -25.11 0.23 -14.54
C GLU A 25 -24.69 0.57 -13.11
N GLU A 26 -25.25 1.65 -12.57
CA GLU A 26 -25.10 2.08 -11.19
C GLU A 26 -25.72 1.04 -10.24
N ALA A 27 -24.87 0.26 -9.57
CA ALA A 27 -25.30 -0.51 -8.41
C ALA A 27 -25.51 0.44 -7.21
N HIS A 28 -26.76 0.84 -6.98
CA HIS A 28 -27.19 1.51 -5.77
C HIS A 28 -26.91 0.62 -4.53
N VAL A 29 -25.90 0.99 -3.74
CA VAL A 29 -25.69 0.45 -2.40
C VAL A 29 -26.53 1.28 -1.42
N VAL A 30 -27.58 0.65 -0.88
CA VAL A 30 -28.38 1.18 0.22
C VAL A 30 -27.52 1.21 1.49
N PRO A 31 -27.38 2.35 2.21
CA PRO A 31 -26.65 2.38 3.47
C PRO A 31 -27.49 1.73 4.57
N THR A 32 -27.00 0.63 5.15
CA THR A 32 -27.54 0.09 6.41
C THR A 32 -27.01 0.94 7.57
N ASN A 33 -27.92 1.41 8.43
CA ASN A 33 -27.65 2.21 9.61
C ASN A 33 -26.81 1.44 10.64
N GLY A 34 -25.48 1.53 10.54
CA GLY A 34 -24.52 1.14 11.57
C GLY A 34 -24.11 2.36 12.40
N ARG A 35 -24.66 2.49 13.60
CA ARG A 35 -24.43 3.61 14.52
C ARG A 35 -23.04 3.50 15.17
N TRP A 36 -22.02 4.07 14.54
CA TRP A 36 -20.73 4.35 15.20
C TRP A 36 -20.67 5.82 15.61
N GLY A 37 -20.38 6.06 16.88
CA GLY A 37 -20.47 7.37 17.53
C GLY A 37 -19.57 8.43 16.89
N ARG A 38 -20.15 9.60 16.63
CA ARG A 38 -19.42 10.82 16.27
C ARG A 38 -18.42 11.14 17.39
N ARG A 39 -17.12 11.14 17.08
CA ARG A 39 -16.10 11.77 17.95
C ARG A 39 -16.19 13.31 17.79
N PRO A 40 -15.96 14.08 18.86
CA PRO A 40 -16.14 15.53 18.83
C PRO A 40 -14.99 16.23 18.09
N ALA A 41 -15.37 17.13 17.20
CA ALA A 41 -14.50 18.04 16.47
C ALA A 41 -14.01 19.18 17.38
N THR A 42 -12.97 18.97 18.18
CA THR A 42 -12.21 20.06 18.83
C THR A 42 -10.75 19.64 19.09
N CYS A 43 -9.98 19.49 18.02
CA CYS A 43 -8.52 19.59 18.04
C CYS A 43 -8.09 20.58 16.94
N GLN A 44 -8.58 21.82 17.04
CA GLN A 44 -7.96 22.96 16.37
C GLN A 44 -7.14 23.70 17.42
N GLY A 45 -5.91 23.22 17.63
CA GLY A 45 -4.85 23.93 18.34
C GLY A 45 -3.75 24.21 17.33
N GLU A 46 -3.78 25.40 16.75
CA GLU A 46 -2.73 26.02 15.93
C GLU A 46 -2.09 25.10 14.87
N MET A 47 -2.91 24.74 13.89
CA MET A 47 -2.44 24.32 12.59
C MET A 47 -1.83 25.55 11.91
N LEU A 48 -0.54 25.80 12.18
CA LEU A 48 0.32 26.52 11.24
C LEU A 48 0.16 25.78 9.93
N THR A 49 -0.68 26.37 9.09
CA THR A 49 -0.86 26.00 7.69
C THR A 49 0.53 26.08 7.10
N ILE A 50 1.21 24.94 6.98
CA ILE A 50 2.38 24.88 6.13
C ILE A 50 1.82 25.17 4.75
N MET A 51 2.27 26.28 4.16
CA MET A 51 2.00 26.64 2.79
C MET A 51 2.60 25.58 1.85
N TRP A 52 1.96 24.41 1.75
CA TRP A 52 2.06 23.49 0.62
C TRP A 52 0.81 23.58 -0.26
N THR A 53 0.13 24.72 -0.20
CA THR A 53 -0.82 25.16 -1.21
C THR A 53 -0.40 26.55 -1.64
N ALA A 54 0.68 26.64 -2.40
CA ALA A 54 0.67 27.63 -3.45
C ALA A 54 -0.60 27.33 -4.26
N CYS A 55 -1.58 28.23 -4.16
CA CYS A 55 -2.71 28.30 -5.06
C CYS A 55 -2.16 28.49 -6.48
N TYR A 56 -1.71 27.42 -7.11
CA TYR A 56 -1.63 27.32 -8.55
C TYR A 56 -2.88 26.61 -8.99
N VAL A 57 -3.75 27.38 -9.63
CA VAL A 57 -4.79 26.88 -10.52
C VAL A 57 -4.05 26.22 -11.69
N GLY A 58 -3.58 24.98 -11.47
CA GLY A 58 -2.71 24.26 -12.40
C GLY A 58 -2.41 22.85 -11.90
N LEU A 59 -2.29 21.90 -12.83
CA LEU A 59 -1.83 20.55 -12.51
C LEU A 59 -0.43 20.63 -11.87
N PRO A 60 -0.11 19.80 -10.84
CA PRO A 60 1.21 19.82 -10.23
C PRO A 60 2.28 19.56 -11.31
N LEU A 61 3.35 20.35 -11.27
CA LEU A 61 4.49 20.16 -12.16
C LEU A 61 5.11 18.77 -11.88
N ILE A 62 5.10 17.89 -12.87
CA ILE A 62 5.73 16.56 -12.80
C ILE A 62 7.03 16.60 -13.57
N VAL A 63 8.16 16.32 -12.92
CA VAL A 63 9.49 16.27 -13.54
C VAL A 63 10.01 14.83 -13.51
N PRO A 64 10.06 14.14 -14.66
CA PRO A 64 10.37 12.70 -14.71
C PRO A 64 11.85 12.39 -14.45
N HIS A 65 12.74 13.37 -14.48
CA HIS A 65 14.17 13.17 -14.28
C HIS A 65 14.60 13.58 -12.87
N ALA A 66 15.57 12.87 -12.32
CA ALA A 66 16.13 13.22 -11.01
C ALA A 66 16.78 14.61 -11.02
N PRO A 67 16.72 15.35 -9.90
CA PRO A 67 17.40 16.62 -9.76
C PRO A 67 18.92 16.40 -9.68
N ASP A 68 19.68 17.49 -9.76
CA ASP A 68 21.08 17.44 -9.34
C ASP A 68 21.17 17.44 -7.82
N PHE A 69 21.24 16.25 -7.22
CA PHE A 69 21.29 16.09 -5.77
C PHE A 69 22.50 16.78 -5.10
N ARG A 70 23.52 17.19 -5.86
CA ARG A 70 24.69 17.92 -5.32
C ARG A 70 24.36 19.36 -4.94
N GLU A 71 23.29 19.91 -5.50
CA GLU A 71 22.84 21.28 -5.24
C GLU A 71 21.77 21.32 -4.13
N MET A 72 21.36 20.16 -3.63
CA MET A 72 20.36 20.02 -2.59
C MET A 72 20.98 20.07 -1.20
N SER A 73 20.22 20.60 -0.24
CA SER A 73 20.58 20.56 1.17
C SER A 73 20.09 19.25 1.78
N PRO A 74 20.97 18.41 2.34
CA PRO A 74 20.55 17.18 2.97
C PRO A 74 19.72 17.43 4.23
N GLU A 75 18.75 16.56 4.49
CA GLU A 75 17.92 16.55 5.69
C GLU A 75 18.05 15.23 6.45
N LEU A 76 17.79 15.26 7.75
CA LEU A 76 17.79 14.08 8.60
C LEU A 76 16.51 13.24 8.39
N ALA A 77 16.67 11.92 8.35
CA ALA A 77 15.54 10.98 8.37
C ALA A 77 15.79 9.82 9.33
N ILE A 78 14.71 9.21 9.82
CA ILE A 78 14.74 7.95 10.57
C ILE A 78 14.25 6.84 9.66
N LYS A 79 15.14 5.90 9.34
CA LYS A 79 14.88 4.72 8.50
C LYS A 79 14.32 3.58 9.31
N HIS A 80 13.09 3.17 9.03
CA HIS A 80 12.47 1.99 9.63
C HIS A 80 12.44 0.84 8.64
N VAL A 81 13.15 -0.25 8.97
CA VAL A 81 13.27 -1.42 8.09
C VAL A 81 12.62 -2.63 8.76
N PHE A 82 11.80 -3.36 7.99
CA PHE A 82 11.25 -4.63 8.43
C PHE A 82 12.14 -5.79 7.99
N ASN A 83 12.56 -6.63 8.93
CA ASN A 83 13.27 -7.87 8.64
C ASN A 83 12.28 -9.04 8.61
N TYR A 84 12.03 -9.58 7.42
CA TYR A 84 11.08 -10.68 7.22
C TYR A 84 11.48 -11.97 7.94
N ALA A 85 12.78 -12.26 8.06
CA ALA A 85 13.25 -13.50 8.69
C ALA A 85 13.10 -13.46 10.22
N THR A 86 13.40 -12.33 10.85
CA THR A 86 13.30 -12.17 12.31
C THR A 86 11.95 -11.64 12.76
N ARG A 87 11.11 -11.16 11.84
CA ARG A 87 9.80 -10.53 12.10
C ARG A 87 9.90 -9.28 12.97
N GLN A 88 10.99 -8.54 12.83
CA GLN A 88 11.30 -7.38 13.67
C GLN A 88 11.54 -6.13 12.84
N TRP A 89 11.17 -5.00 13.43
CA TRP A 89 11.46 -3.68 12.92
C TRP A 89 12.73 -3.13 13.58
N SER A 90 13.61 -2.54 12.77
CA SER A 90 14.76 -1.77 13.24
C SER A 90 14.62 -0.32 12.81
N SER A 91 15.34 0.58 13.49
CA SER A 91 15.32 2.01 13.16
C SER A 91 16.72 2.58 13.23
N THR A 92 17.12 3.33 12.21
CA THR A 92 18.45 3.93 12.10
C THR A 92 18.33 5.35 11.56
N GLN A 93 19.10 6.28 12.13
CA GLN A 93 19.18 7.64 11.62
C GLN A 93 20.05 7.69 10.35
N VAL A 94 19.57 8.38 9.33
CA VAL A 94 20.26 8.55 8.03
C VAL A 94 20.14 9.99 7.56
N CYS A 95 21.01 10.37 6.62
CA CYS A 95 20.95 11.66 5.94
C CYS A 95 20.51 11.44 4.50
N ILE A 96 19.58 12.24 3.99
CA ILE A 96 18.98 12.07 2.67
C ILE A 96 18.90 13.38 1.90
N ASN A 97 18.86 13.30 0.58
CA ASN A 97 18.31 14.37 -0.26
C ASN A 97 16.95 13.92 -0.79
N LEU A 98 15.90 14.69 -0.52
CA LEU A 98 14.53 14.43 -0.99
C LEU A 98 14.06 15.58 -1.88
N ASP A 99 13.76 15.27 -3.14
CA ASP A 99 13.29 16.25 -4.12
C ASP A 99 12.00 16.93 -3.64
N GLU A 100 11.87 18.22 -3.95
CA GLU A 100 10.65 18.99 -3.69
C GLU A 100 9.65 18.86 -4.85
N THR A 101 10.12 18.46 -6.04
CA THR A 101 9.29 18.31 -7.23
C THR A 101 8.89 16.85 -7.41
N PRO A 102 7.60 16.55 -7.59
CA PRO A 102 7.17 15.18 -7.79
C PRO A 102 7.62 14.64 -9.14
N PHE A 103 8.14 13.43 -9.10
CA PHE A 103 8.50 12.60 -10.24
C PHE A 103 7.27 12.00 -10.93
N SER A 104 6.24 11.66 -10.15
CA SER A 104 5.05 10.95 -10.63
C SER A 104 3.91 11.07 -9.61
N LYS A 105 2.67 10.82 -10.06
CA LYS A 105 1.48 10.80 -9.19
C LYS A 105 0.58 9.62 -9.53
N GLY A 106 0.37 8.74 -8.54
CA GLY A 106 -0.61 7.66 -8.59
C GLY A 106 -1.99 8.09 -8.08
N SER A 107 -2.87 7.12 -7.87
CA SER A 107 -4.22 7.36 -7.31
C SER A 107 -4.21 7.70 -5.82
N LEU A 108 -3.26 7.12 -5.07
CA LEU A 108 -3.18 7.27 -3.61
C LEU A 108 -1.93 8.02 -3.14
N ARG A 109 -0.90 8.12 -3.99
CA ARG A 109 0.43 8.56 -3.59
C ARG A 109 1.06 9.49 -4.61
N ILE A 110 1.86 10.43 -4.12
CA ILE A 110 2.78 11.25 -4.92
C ILE A 110 4.19 10.70 -4.72
N VAL A 111 4.98 10.68 -5.79
CA VAL A 111 6.31 10.07 -5.84
C VAL A 111 7.36 11.13 -6.10
N TYR A 112 8.45 11.12 -5.34
CA TYR A 112 9.56 12.06 -5.42
C TYR A 112 10.87 11.30 -5.59
N HIS A 113 11.86 11.92 -6.25
CA HIS A 113 13.21 11.38 -6.29
C HIS A 113 13.90 11.53 -4.93
N LEU A 114 14.68 10.52 -4.54
CA LEU A 114 15.40 10.50 -3.27
C LEU A 114 16.82 9.94 -3.45
N GLN A 115 17.77 10.47 -2.68
CA GLN A 115 19.11 9.93 -2.51
C GLN A 115 19.38 9.66 -1.03
N ASP A 116 19.77 8.41 -0.69
CA ASP A 116 20.19 8.03 0.67
C ASP A 116 21.72 8.17 0.77
N LEU A 117 22.20 9.12 1.59
CA LEU A 117 23.62 9.45 1.72
C LEU A 117 24.36 8.54 2.72
N SER A 118 23.63 7.68 3.45
CA SER A 118 24.24 6.75 4.42
C SER A 118 24.88 5.53 3.76
N MET A 119 24.56 5.27 2.49
CA MET A 119 25.19 4.22 1.71
C MET A 119 26.39 4.81 0.98
N GLU A 120 27.61 4.51 1.44
CA GLU A 120 28.83 4.90 0.72
C GLU A 120 28.69 4.51 -0.75
N SER A 121 28.80 5.53 -1.60
CA SER A 121 28.73 5.37 -3.04
C SER A 121 29.92 4.51 -3.48
N SER A 122 29.73 3.21 -3.63
CA SER A 122 30.51 2.48 -4.64
C SER A 122 30.01 2.98 -6.00
N ALA A 123 30.44 4.20 -6.33
CA ALA A 123 30.22 4.91 -7.59
C ALA A 123 31.01 4.19 -8.71
N SER A 124 30.74 2.91 -8.87
CA SER A 124 30.97 2.20 -10.11
C SER A 124 29.78 2.57 -10.97
N LEU A 125 30.00 3.48 -11.92
CA LEU A 125 29.10 3.64 -13.05
C LEU A 125 28.87 2.25 -13.65
N SER A 126 27.74 1.63 -13.33
CA SER A 126 27.28 0.51 -14.13
C SER A 126 26.98 1.08 -15.52
N ASN A 127 27.39 0.37 -16.58
CA ASN A 127 27.36 0.80 -17.98
C ASN A 127 25.96 1.15 -18.55
N GLY A 128 24.96 1.41 -17.70
CA GLY A 128 23.58 1.77 -18.04
C GLY A 128 23.10 3.13 -17.50
N GLY A 129 23.97 3.96 -16.90
CA GLY A 129 23.62 5.35 -16.55
C GLY A 129 22.66 5.51 -15.35
N CYS A 130 22.50 4.50 -14.50
CA CYS A 130 21.76 4.64 -13.24
C CYS A 130 22.72 5.04 -12.09
N TYR A 131 22.28 6.00 -11.27
CA TYR A 131 22.96 6.31 -10.01
C TYR A 131 22.76 5.13 -9.06
N ALA A 132 23.83 4.41 -8.73
CA ALA A 132 23.83 3.52 -7.58
C ALA A 132 23.44 4.36 -6.34
N GLY A 133 22.29 4.05 -5.73
CA GLY A 133 21.73 4.82 -4.62
C GLY A 133 20.62 5.83 -4.96
N SER A 134 20.00 5.76 -6.15
CA SER A 134 18.77 6.50 -6.45
C SER A 134 17.52 5.71 -6.01
N TYR A 135 16.68 6.39 -5.24
CA TYR A 135 15.45 5.86 -4.66
C TYR A 135 14.28 6.75 -5.04
N VAL A 136 13.07 6.28 -4.75
CA VAL A 136 11.87 7.09 -4.79
C VAL A 136 11.20 7.10 -3.42
N ALA A 137 10.69 8.27 -3.02
CA ALA A 137 9.87 8.44 -1.84
C ALA A 137 8.40 8.59 -2.25
N LYS A 138 7.52 7.83 -1.61
CA LYS A 138 6.07 7.81 -1.86
C LYS A 138 5.34 8.34 -0.65
N LEU A 139 4.66 9.46 -0.83
CA LEU A 139 3.84 10.11 0.19
C LEU A 139 2.38 9.92 -0.17
N ALA A 140 1.52 9.69 0.83
CA ALA A 140 0.09 9.66 0.62
C ALA A 140 -0.42 11.03 0.13
N ILE A 141 -1.42 11.00 -0.75
CA ILE A 141 -2.13 12.22 -1.18
C ILE A 141 -3.00 12.76 -0.04
N ASP A 142 -3.58 11.86 0.75
CA ASP A 142 -4.37 12.22 1.93
C ASP A 142 -3.43 12.69 3.06
N PRO A 143 -3.53 13.95 3.51
CA PRO A 143 -2.71 14.45 4.61
C PRO A 143 -3.02 13.77 5.95
N ASP A 144 -4.19 13.15 6.09
CA ASP A 144 -4.64 12.46 7.31
C ASP A 144 -4.47 10.93 7.23
N GLU A 145 -3.66 10.42 6.28
CA GLU A 145 -3.41 8.98 6.14
C GLU A 145 -2.83 8.39 7.43
N ASP A 146 -3.36 7.24 7.85
CA ASP A 146 -2.93 6.55 9.06
C ASP A 146 -1.45 6.15 8.96
N PRO A 147 -0.57 6.56 9.89
CA PRO A 147 0.82 6.14 9.94
C PRO A 147 1.03 4.63 9.82
N GLN A 148 0.09 3.82 10.31
CA GLN A 148 0.16 2.37 10.20
C GLN A 148 0.15 1.87 8.75
N THR A 149 -0.46 2.61 7.82
CA THR A 149 -0.52 2.24 6.40
C THR A 149 0.89 2.09 5.82
N TYR A 150 1.81 3.01 6.09
CA TYR A 150 3.18 2.94 5.58
C TYR A 150 3.89 1.66 6.02
N PHE A 151 3.82 1.31 7.31
CA PHE A 151 4.50 0.13 7.85
C PHE A 151 3.84 -1.17 7.37
N ARG A 152 2.52 -1.17 7.30
CA ARG A 152 1.73 -2.29 6.78
C ARG A 152 2.05 -2.58 5.32
N ASP A 153 2.21 -1.55 4.49
CA ASP A 153 2.54 -1.70 3.07
C ASP A 153 3.97 -2.24 2.87
N ILE A 154 4.93 -1.83 3.70
CA ILE A 154 6.29 -2.39 3.69
C ILE A 154 6.28 -3.88 4.07
N GLU A 155 5.52 -4.24 5.10
CA GLU A 155 5.38 -5.64 5.51
C GLU A 155 4.70 -6.49 4.43
N LEU A 156 3.64 -5.96 3.80
CA LEU A 156 2.96 -6.56 2.65
C LEU A 156 3.94 -6.85 1.52
N GLN A 157 4.74 -5.87 1.11
CA GLN A 157 5.73 -6.04 0.05
C GLN A 157 6.80 -7.09 0.43
N ALA A 158 7.20 -7.16 1.70
CA ALA A 158 8.11 -8.19 2.19
C ALA A 158 7.50 -9.61 2.11
N HIS A 159 6.20 -9.78 2.38
CA HIS A 159 5.49 -11.04 2.13
C HIS A 159 5.53 -11.44 0.64
N CYS A 160 5.26 -10.50 -0.27
CA CYS A 160 5.35 -10.74 -1.70
C CYS A 160 6.77 -11.12 -2.13
N ALA A 161 7.79 -10.46 -1.58
CA ALA A 161 9.21 -10.79 -1.82
C ALA A 161 9.54 -12.22 -1.35
N HIS A 162 9.02 -12.65 -0.20
CA HIS A 162 9.18 -14.02 0.26
C HIS A 162 8.54 -15.03 -0.69
N TYR A 163 7.28 -14.82 -1.10
CA TYR A 163 6.63 -15.72 -2.06
C TYR A 163 7.34 -15.73 -3.42
N ALA A 164 7.95 -14.63 -3.84
CA ALA A 164 8.81 -14.59 -5.04
C ALA A 164 10.05 -15.48 -4.87
N GLN A 165 10.70 -15.49 -3.70
CA GLN A 165 11.80 -16.42 -3.42
C GLN A 165 11.33 -17.88 -3.45
N VAL A 166 10.17 -18.18 -2.87
CA VAL A 166 9.58 -19.53 -2.90
C VAL A 166 9.26 -19.94 -4.33
N TYR A 167 8.60 -19.09 -5.12
CA TYR A 167 8.32 -19.29 -6.55
C TYR A 167 9.59 -19.60 -7.34
N ASN A 168 10.63 -18.78 -7.15
CA ASN A 168 11.92 -18.94 -7.81
C ASN A 168 12.61 -20.27 -7.47
N SER A 169 12.37 -20.83 -6.27
CA SER A 169 12.93 -22.13 -5.87
C SER A 169 12.40 -23.32 -6.69
N TYR A 170 11.28 -23.14 -7.41
CA TYR A 170 10.74 -24.12 -8.35
C TYR A 170 11.31 -23.97 -9.77
N THR A 171 12.35 -23.14 -9.95
CA THR A 171 13.04 -22.92 -11.22
C THR A 171 12.08 -22.61 -12.38
N PRO A 172 11.21 -21.60 -12.24
CA PRO A 172 10.32 -21.16 -13.32
C PRO A 172 11.14 -20.63 -14.51
N PRO A 173 10.53 -20.50 -15.71
CA PRO A 173 11.24 -20.05 -16.90
C PRO A 173 11.81 -18.63 -16.77
N LYS A 174 11.15 -17.81 -15.95
CA LYS A 174 11.63 -16.51 -15.51
C LYS A 174 11.47 -16.38 -14.01
N ARG A 175 12.50 -15.87 -13.36
CA ARG A 175 12.45 -15.48 -11.96
C ARG A 175 11.73 -14.15 -11.81
N VAL A 176 11.14 -13.94 -10.64
CA VAL A 176 10.50 -12.68 -10.24
C VAL A 176 11.14 -12.15 -8.97
N GLU A 177 11.10 -10.84 -8.78
CA GLU A 177 11.66 -10.19 -7.59
C GLU A 177 10.80 -8.99 -7.21
N PHE A 178 10.64 -8.75 -5.90
CA PHE A 178 10.08 -7.50 -5.39
C PHE A 178 11.21 -6.67 -4.83
N ILE A 179 11.28 -5.38 -5.21
CA ILE A 179 12.32 -4.50 -4.68
C ILE A 179 12.15 -4.30 -3.16
N PRO A 180 13.25 -4.15 -2.42
CA PRO A 180 13.17 -3.81 -1.01
C PRO A 180 12.55 -2.43 -0.83
N ALA A 181 11.78 -2.28 0.25
CA ALA A 181 11.17 -1.02 0.63
C ALA A 181 11.24 -0.83 2.16
N TRP A 182 11.16 0.42 2.61
CA TRP A 182 11.21 0.83 4.02
C TRP A 182 10.43 2.12 4.25
N VAL A 183 10.27 2.53 5.51
CA VAL A 183 9.64 3.80 5.86
C VAL A 183 10.72 4.80 6.25
N PHE A 184 10.61 6.04 5.79
CA PHE A 184 11.27 7.18 6.44
C PHE A 184 10.28 7.99 7.26
N GLU A 185 10.69 8.34 8.48
CA GLU A 185 10.16 9.46 9.24
C GLU A 185 11.06 10.67 8.99
N LEU A 186 10.45 11.83 8.73
CA LEU A 186 11.12 13.08 8.36
C LEU A 186 10.93 14.13 9.47
N PRO A 187 11.81 14.18 10.50
CA PRO A 187 11.65 15.09 11.64
C PRO A 187 11.59 16.57 11.25
N GLU A 188 12.38 16.97 10.27
CA GLU A 188 12.43 18.35 9.76
C GLU A 188 11.15 18.74 8.98
N ARG A 189 10.33 17.75 8.63
CA ARG A 189 9.05 17.92 7.94
C ARG A 189 7.87 17.53 8.84
N ASN A 190 7.90 17.98 10.09
CA ASN A 190 6.86 17.73 11.11
C ASN A 190 6.57 16.23 11.34
N GLY A 191 7.59 15.37 11.19
CA GLY A 191 7.43 13.92 11.36
C GLY A 191 6.67 13.25 10.21
N ALA A 192 6.59 13.87 9.04
CA ALA A 192 5.97 13.27 7.86
C ALA A 192 6.59 11.90 7.54
N LEU A 193 5.75 10.99 7.05
CA LEU A 193 6.16 9.64 6.67
C LEU A 193 6.17 9.48 5.15
N CYS A 194 7.12 8.70 4.65
CA CYS A 194 7.10 8.23 3.27
C CYS A 194 7.56 6.77 3.18
N ALA A 195 6.97 6.03 2.23
CA ALA A 195 7.48 4.73 1.84
C ALA A 195 8.58 4.92 0.80
N VAL A 196 9.72 4.25 0.97
CA VAL A 196 10.89 4.42 0.13
C VAL A 196 11.32 3.10 -0.45
N GLU A 197 11.68 3.12 -1.73
CA GLU A 197 12.14 1.95 -2.47
C GLU A 197 13.13 2.34 -3.57
N ALA A 198 13.82 1.35 -4.14
CA ALA A 198 14.75 1.59 -5.24
C ALA A 198 14.04 2.15 -6.48
N TYR A 199 14.65 3.16 -7.12
CA TYR A 199 14.19 3.60 -8.43
C TYR A 199 14.44 2.50 -9.46
N ILE A 200 13.40 2.09 -10.20
CA ILE A 200 13.52 1.09 -11.27
C ILE A 200 13.49 1.80 -12.64
N PRO A 201 14.63 1.87 -13.37
CA PRO A 201 14.65 2.46 -14.70
C PRO A 201 13.96 1.53 -15.72
N GLY A 202 13.09 2.10 -16.55
CA GLY A 202 12.51 1.42 -17.70
C GLY A 202 11.01 1.64 -17.83
N GLU A 203 10.38 0.85 -18.69
CA GLU A 203 8.95 0.95 -18.95
C GLU A 203 8.15 0.26 -17.84
N TYR A 204 7.48 1.07 -17.04
CA TYR A 204 6.62 0.60 -15.95
C TYR A 204 5.32 0.01 -16.51
N ARG A 205 4.95 -1.19 -16.08
CA ARG A 205 3.71 -1.86 -16.48
C ARG A 205 2.99 -2.46 -15.28
N LYS A 206 1.66 -2.38 -15.31
CA LYS A 206 0.76 -3.08 -14.38
C LYS A 206 0.15 -4.29 -15.09
N HIS A 207 0.39 -5.49 -14.58
CA HIS A 207 0.04 -6.75 -15.22
C HIS A 207 -1.30 -7.32 -14.78
N ASN A 208 -1.69 -7.08 -13.54
CA ASN A 208 -3.05 -7.29 -13.06
C ASN A 208 -3.37 -6.24 -11.99
N ASN A 209 -4.64 -6.15 -11.60
CA ASN A 209 -5.04 -5.33 -10.47
C ASN A 209 -5.59 -6.15 -9.29
N ASN A 210 -5.89 -5.48 -8.19
CA ASN A 210 -6.52 -6.10 -7.02
C ASN A 210 -8.01 -6.47 -7.18
N PHE A 211 -8.63 -6.25 -8.35
CA PHE A 211 -10.05 -6.54 -8.59
C PHE A 211 -10.31 -7.38 -9.85
N GLY A 212 -9.33 -8.19 -10.26
CA GLY A 212 -9.48 -9.19 -11.32
C GLY A 212 -9.28 -8.67 -12.74
N SER A 213 -8.90 -7.41 -12.96
CA SER A 213 -8.47 -6.96 -14.29
C SER A 213 -7.07 -7.50 -14.60
N VAL A 214 -6.88 -7.94 -15.86
CA VAL A 214 -5.61 -8.40 -16.41
C VAL A 214 -5.25 -7.48 -17.57
N SER A 215 -3.97 -7.13 -17.71
CA SER A 215 -3.50 -6.30 -18.82
C SER A 215 -3.61 -7.01 -20.17
N ASP A 216 -3.72 -6.25 -21.25
CA ASP A 216 -3.87 -6.77 -22.62
C ASP A 216 -2.68 -7.64 -23.06
N ASP A 217 -1.48 -7.39 -22.53
CA ASP A 217 -0.29 -8.23 -22.81
C ASP A 217 -0.39 -9.62 -22.16
N GLU A 218 -1.27 -9.78 -21.16
CA GLU A 218 -1.62 -11.01 -20.45
C GLU A 218 -0.42 -11.92 -20.15
N ARG A 219 0.72 -11.31 -19.77
CA ARG A 219 2.01 -12.01 -19.61
C ARG A 219 1.90 -13.22 -18.68
N ASN A 220 2.47 -14.35 -19.10
CA ASN A 220 2.39 -15.59 -18.34
C ASN A 220 2.97 -15.49 -16.91
N THR A 221 4.15 -14.88 -16.75
CA THR A 221 4.90 -14.87 -15.48
C THR A 221 4.14 -14.15 -14.35
N PRO A 222 3.67 -12.90 -14.49
CA PRO A 222 2.87 -12.23 -13.45
C PRO A 222 1.62 -13.01 -13.04
N GLN A 223 0.85 -13.53 -14.01
CA GLN A 223 -0.40 -14.24 -13.71
C GLN A 223 -0.15 -15.59 -13.02
N ALA A 224 0.88 -16.31 -13.47
CA ALA A 224 1.28 -17.57 -12.85
C ALA A 224 1.88 -17.35 -11.46
N PHE A 225 2.57 -16.23 -11.22
CA PHE A 225 3.05 -15.86 -9.89
C PHE A 225 1.89 -15.63 -8.92
N SER A 226 0.89 -14.82 -9.30
CA SER A 226 -0.32 -14.62 -8.47
C SER A 226 -1.01 -15.96 -8.15
N HIS A 227 -1.28 -16.80 -9.16
CA HIS A 227 -1.89 -18.12 -8.94
C HIS A 227 -1.00 -19.03 -8.06
N PHE A 228 0.31 -19.00 -8.26
CA PHE A 228 1.25 -19.71 -7.40
C PHE A 228 1.13 -19.29 -5.94
N THR A 229 1.02 -17.98 -5.63
CA THR A 229 0.90 -17.53 -4.23
C THR A 229 -0.35 -18.06 -3.55
N TYR A 230 -1.46 -18.16 -4.29
CA TYR A 230 -2.72 -18.74 -3.81
C TYR A 230 -2.57 -20.22 -3.44
N GLU A 231 -1.99 -21.02 -4.33
CA GLU A 231 -1.80 -22.46 -4.08
C GLU A 231 -0.72 -22.72 -3.03
N ALA A 232 0.39 -21.98 -3.08
CA ALA A 232 1.50 -22.12 -2.16
C ALA A 232 1.13 -21.70 -0.73
N SER A 233 0.19 -20.76 -0.55
CA SER A 233 -0.32 -20.36 0.77
C SER A 233 -1.42 -21.27 1.30
N ASN A 234 -1.76 -22.37 0.61
CA ASN A 234 -2.93 -23.18 0.94
C ASN A 234 -4.22 -22.35 1.02
N HIS A 235 -4.37 -21.43 0.05
CA HIS A 235 -5.53 -20.54 -0.12
C HIS A 235 -5.72 -19.51 0.99
N GLU A 236 -4.69 -19.26 1.81
CA GLU A 236 -4.73 -18.24 2.86
C GLU A 236 -4.41 -16.83 2.34
N LEU A 237 -3.64 -16.74 1.26
CA LEU A 237 -3.09 -15.49 0.72
C LEU A 237 -3.05 -15.52 -0.82
N LEU A 238 -3.36 -14.39 -1.45
CA LEU A 238 -3.18 -14.16 -2.89
C LEU A 238 -2.50 -12.80 -3.14
N ALA A 239 -1.33 -12.81 -3.77
CA ALA A 239 -0.64 -11.61 -4.22
C ALA A 239 -1.14 -11.16 -5.60
N VAL A 240 -1.55 -9.90 -5.72
CA VAL A 240 -2.08 -9.21 -6.91
C VAL A 240 -1.49 -7.81 -7.00
N ASP A 241 -2.03 -6.97 -7.90
CA ASP A 241 -1.42 -5.69 -8.27
C ASP A 241 0.04 -5.88 -8.69
N ILE A 242 0.31 -6.92 -9.49
CA ILE A 242 1.67 -7.21 -9.96
C ILE A 242 2.07 -6.15 -10.98
N GLN A 243 3.05 -5.32 -10.63
CA GLN A 243 3.46 -4.17 -11.43
C GLN A 243 4.93 -3.84 -11.22
N GLY A 244 5.57 -3.24 -12.22
CA GLY A 244 6.99 -2.87 -12.19
C GLY A 244 7.62 -2.81 -13.58
N VAL A 245 8.93 -3.03 -13.67
CA VAL A 245 9.67 -3.04 -14.94
C VAL A 245 10.20 -4.45 -15.20
N GLY A 246 9.78 -5.06 -16.30
CA GLY A 246 10.16 -6.44 -16.61
C GLY A 246 9.57 -7.42 -15.61
N ASP A 247 10.41 -8.16 -14.87
CA ASP A 247 10.00 -9.12 -13.84
C ASP A 247 10.49 -8.67 -12.43
N LEU A 248 10.86 -7.39 -12.31
CA LEU A 248 11.18 -6.69 -11.07
C LEU A 248 9.97 -5.83 -10.67
N TYR A 249 9.32 -6.20 -9.57
CA TYR A 249 8.02 -5.71 -9.15
C TYR A 249 8.08 -4.82 -7.91
N THR A 250 7.04 -4.01 -7.72
CA THR A 250 6.86 -3.12 -6.57
C THR A 250 5.37 -2.83 -6.33
N ASP A 251 5.02 -2.27 -5.17
CA ASP A 251 3.65 -1.91 -4.80
C ASP A 251 2.59 -3.01 -5.04
N PRO A 252 2.81 -4.26 -4.57
CA PRO A 252 1.78 -5.28 -4.67
C PRO A 252 0.60 -4.99 -3.73
N GLN A 253 -0.47 -5.75 -3.92
CA GLN A 253 -1.55 -5.89 -2.94
C GLN A 253 -1.71 -7.37 -2.59
N ILE A 254 -2.10 -7.64 -1.35
CA ILE A 254 -2.45 -8.98 -0.89
C ILE A 254 -3.93 -9.03 -0.53
N HIS A 255 -4.60 -10.10 -0.99
CA HIS A 255 -5.86 -10.56 -0.42
C HIS A 255 -5.59 -11.69 0.58
N THR A 256 -6.33 -11.74 1.68
CA THR A 256 -6.22 -12.84 2.67
C THR A 256 -7.58 -13.47 2.96
N LEU A 257 -7.57 -14.73 3.38
CA LEU A 257 -8.81 -15.43 3.73
C LEU A 257 -9.59 -14.74 4.86
N ASN A 258 -8.88 -14.16 5.83
CA ASN A 258 -9.51 -13.43 6.94
C ASN A 258 -10.07 -12.04 6.55
N GLY A 259 -9.64 -11.48 5.41
CA GLY A 259 -10.08 -10.18 4.90
C GLY A 259 -9.75 -8.94 5.73
N HIS A 260 -8.94 -9.05 6.79
CA HIS A 260 -8.64 -7.94 7.71
C HIS A 260 -7.18 -7.49 7.68
N ASP A 261 -6.28 -8.30 7.11
CA ASP A 261 -4.86 -7.95 6.96
C ASP A 261 -4.63 -6.92 5.83
N PHE A 262 -3.46 -6.30 5.78
CA PHE A 262 -2.97 -5.56 4.60
C PHE A 262 -3.87 -4.43 4.05
N GLY A 263 -4.71 -3.85 4.91
CA GLY A 263 -5.35 -2.56 4.69
C GLY A 263 -6.53 -2.59 3.71
N LYS A 264 -7.00 -1.40 3.31
CA LYS A 264 -8.24 -1.19 2.54
C LYS A 264 -8.24 -1.85 1.14
N GLY A 265 -7.06 -2.19 0.61
CA GLY A 265 -6.93 -2.86 -0.68
C GLY A 265 -7.12 -4.38 -0.59
N ASN A 266 -7.14 -4.97 0.60
CA ASN A 266 -7.50 -6.37 0.83
C ASN A 266 -9.02 -6.53 0.72
N LEU A 267 -9.45 -7.24 -0.31
CA LEU A 267 -10.86 -7.52 -0.60
C LEU A 267 -11.26 -8.94 -0.16
N GLY A 268 -10.38 -9.61 0.59
CA GLY A 268 -10.54 -10.95 1.11
C GLY A 268 -10.99 -11.96 0.05
N VAL A 269 -12.01 -12.75 0.41
CA VAL A 269 -12.58 -13.78 -0.47
C VAL A 269 -13.13 -13.20 -1.78
N LEU A 270 -13.67 -11.97 -1.77
CA LEU A 270 -14.11 -11.31 -3.00
C LEU A 270 -12.92 -11.07 -3.95
N GLY A 271 -11.78 -10.63 -3.39
CA GLY A 271 -10.54 -10.47 -4.14
C GLY A 271 -10.06 -11.78 -4.77
N PHE A 272 -10.13 -12.89 -4.02
CA PHE A 272 -9.84 -14.23 -4.56
C PHE A 272 -10.75 -14.59 -5.73
N GLN A 273 -12.06 -14.45 -5.55
CA GLN A 273 -13.05 -14.76 -6.57
C GLN A 273 -12.83 -13.95 -7.84
N LYS A 274 -12.56 -12.64 -7.71
CA LYS A 274 -12.30 -11.75 -8.84
C LYS A 274 -11.07 -12.19 -9.63
N PHE A 275 -9.95 -12.45 -8.97
CA PHE A 275 -8.76 -12.97 -9.63
C PHE A 275 -9.02 -14.33 -10.29
N LEU A 276 -9.59 -15.31 -9.57
CA LEU A 276 -9.81 -16.65 -10.11
C LEU A 276 -10.81 -16.66 -11.28
N SER A 277 -11.78 -15.74 -11.29
CA SER A 277 -12.76 -15.63 -12.36
C SER A 277 -12.15 -15.16 -13.70
N SER A 278 -11.13 -14.31 -13.65
CA SER A 278 -10.44 -13.78 -14.83
C SER A 278 -9.13 -14.49 -15.14
N HIS A 279 -8.55 -15.19 -14.15
CA HIS A 279 -7.31 -15.92 -14.33
C HIS A 279 -7.50 -17.04 -15.33
N ARG A 280 -6.56 -17.11 -16.28
CA ARG A 280 -6.46 -18.19 -17.26
C ARG A 280 -5.12 -18.87 -17.12
N CYS A 281 -5.13 -20.10 -16.62
CA CYS A 281 -3.93 -20.90 -16.44
C CYS A 281 -3.15 -21.00 -17.74
N ASN A 282 -1.87 -20.63 -17.68
CA ASN A 282 -0.95 -20.64 -18.80
C ASN A 282 0.12 -21.75 -18.64
N SER A 283 1.07 -21.81 -19.57
CA SER A 283 2.14 -22.80 -19.58
C SER A 283 2.97 -22.86 -18.29
N ILE A 284 3.12 -21.74 -17.57
CA ILE A 284 3.86 -21.70 -16.31
C ILE A 284 3.04 -22.29 -15.16
N CYS A 285 1.72 -22.03 -15.11
CA CYS A 285 0.83 -22.70 -14.14
C CYS A 285 0.89 -24.23 -14.31
N ARG A 286 0.88 -24.70 -15.58
CA ARG A 286 1.05 -26.12 -15.92
C ARG A 286 2.41 -26.65 -15.51
N TYR A 287 3.48 -25.91 -15.80
CA TYR A 287 4.84 -26.25 -15.36
C TYR A 287 4.94 -26.48 -13.85
N LEU A 288 4.31 -25.61 -13.08
CA LEU A 288 4.27 -25.68 -11.62
C LEU A 288 3.28 -26.74 -11.09
N LYS A 289 2.54 -27.42 -11.98
CA LYS A 289 1.50 -28.40 -11.62
C LYS A 289 0.43 -27.81 -10.69
N LEU A 290 0.08 -26.54 -10.89
CA LEU A 290 -0.99 -25.89 -10.12
C LEU A 290 -2.36 -26.47 -10.54
N PRO A 291 -3.33 -26.57 -9.62
CA PRO A 291 -4.72 -26.87 -9.95
C PRO A 291 -5.23 -25.97 -11.07
N ALA A 292 -5.83 -26.54 -12.11
CA ALA A 292 -6.19 -25.78 -13.30
C ALA A 292 -7.37 -24.83 -13.03
N VAL A 293 -7.21 -23.57 -13.43
CA VAL A 293 -8.24 -22.52 -13.38
C VAL A 293 -8.36 -21.89 -14.77
N ASN A 294 -9.54 -22.01 -15.40
CA ASN A 294 -9.84 -21.56 -16.77
C ASN A 294 -8.67 -21.71 -17.78
N PRO A 295 -8.13 -22.93 -17.96
CA PRO A 295 -6.87 -23.11 -18.69
C PRO A 295 -6.96 -22.64 -20.15
N LYS A 296 -5.93 -21.91 -20.59
CA LYS A 296 -5.80 -21.54 -22.00
C LYS A 296 -5.62 -22.79 -22.87
N SER A 297 -6.09 -22.71 -24.12
CA SER A 297 -5.65 -23.69 -25.13
C SER A 297 -4.13 -23.65 -25.25
N ARG A 298 -3.49 -24.82 -25.38
CA ARG A 298 -2.03 -24.94 -25.46
C ARG A 298 -1.46 -24.11 -26.63
N HIS A 299 -2.20 -23.97 -27.71
CA HIS A 299 -1.80 -23.20 -28.90
C HIS A 299 -2.00 -21.69 -28.74
N ALA A 300 -2.71 -21.25 -27.70
CA ALA A 300 -2.94 -19.84 -27.39
C ALA A 300 -1.94 -19.27 -26.37
N ASP A 301 -1.11 -20.12 -25.74
CA ASP A 301 -0.04 -19.68 -24.86
C ASP A 301 1.10 -19.06 -25.67
N SER A 302 1.48 -17.82 -25.33
CA SER A 302 2.58 -17.09 -25.98
C SER A 302 3.45 -16.38 -24.94
N GLY A 303 4.56 -15.78 -25.38
CA GLY A 303 5.48 -15.06 -24.50
C GLY A 303 6.44 -15.98 -23.74
N THR A 304 6.44 -15.93 -22.41
CA THR A 304 7.37 -16.73 -21.59
C THR A 304 6.86 -18.17 -21.46
N LEU A 305 7.60 -19.11 -22.01
CA LEU A 305 7.26 -20.53 -22.04
C LEU A 305 8.37 -21.35 -21.35
N PRO A 306 8.02 -22.41 -20.61
CA PRO A 306 8.99 -23.33 -20.04
C PRO A 306 9.60 -24.24 -21.13
N VAL A 307 10.89 -24.56 -21.01
CA VAL A 307 11.57 -25.48 -21.94
C VAL A 307 11.02 -26.89 -21.80
N GLN A 308 10.76 -27.33 -20.58
CA GLN A 308 10.06 -28.58 -20.27
C GLN A 308 8.65 -28.28 -19.82
N GLU A 309 7.66 -29.11 -20.18
CA GLU A 309 6.27 -28.80 -19.87
C GLU A 309 5.99 -28.78 -18.35
N LEU A 310 6.60 -29.70 -17.60
CA LEU A 310 6.37 -29.90 -16.16
C LEU A 310 7.68 -29.80 -15.39
N MET A 311 7.63 -29.26 -14.19
CA MET A 311 8.77 -29.29 -13.27
C MET A 311 9.05 -30.72 -12.77
N ASN A 312 10.30 -30.97 -12.38
CA ASN A 312 10.72 -32.27 -11.83
C ASN A 312 10.09 -32.59 -10.47
N ARG A 313 9.69 -31.57 -9.70
CA ARG A 313 9.02 -31.77 -8.41
C ARG A 313 7.59 -32.25 -8.61
N ASP A 314 7.08 -33.06 -7.69
CA ASP A 314 5.72 -33.63 -7.80
C ASP A 314 4.62 -32.58 -7.70
N ARG A 315 4.79 -31.61 -6.80
CA ARG A 315 3.85 -30.51 -6.55
C ARG A 315 4.52 -29.32 -5.89
N VAL A 316 3.84 -28.19 -5.90
CA VAL A 316 4.14 -27.07 -5.00
C VAL A 316 3.77 -27.48 -3.58
N ARG A 317 4.70 -27.29 -2.63
CA ARG A 317 4.46 -27.53 -1.21
C ARG A 317 3.88 -26.28 -0.56
N PRO A 318 2.90 -26.43 0.35
CA PRO A 318 2.41 -25.34 1.16
C PRO A 318 3.56 -24.64 1.91
N THR A 319 3.49 -23.32 1.93
CA THR A 319 4.37 -22.41 2.66
C THR A 319 3.49 -21.72 3.69
N HIS A 320 3.86 -21.86 4.97
CA HIS A 320 3.10 -21.29 6.09
C HIS A 320 3.01 -19.77 5.95
N PHE A 321 1.77 -19.25 5.92
CA PHE A 321 1.49 -17.84 6.06
C PHE A 321 1.11 -17.56 7.53
N ASP A 322 1.80 -16.62 8.16
CA ASP A 322 1.48 -16.20 9.53
C ASP A 322 0.73 -14.88 9.47
N SER A 323 -0.57 -14.93 9.75
CA SER A 323 -1.49 -13.79 9.76
C SER A 323 -1.30 -12.94 11.04
N ARG A 324 -0.12 -12.34 11.20
CA ARG A 324 0.18 -11.40 12.30
C ARG A 324 0.53 -10.03 11.75
N HIS A 325 0.23 -9.01 12.54
CA HIS A 325 0.51 -7.60 12.19
C HIS A 325 1.82 -7.16 12.83
N TYR A 326 2.95 -7.54 12.24
CA TYR A 326 4.25 -7.25 12.85
C TYR A 326 4.55 -5.74 12.90
N TYR A 327 3.94 -4.96 12.01
CA TYR A 327 3.96 -3.49 12.00
C TYR A 327 3.49 -2.87 13.30
N GLU A 328 2.59 -3.50 14.06
CA GLU A 328 2.16 -2.99 15.38
C GLU A 328 3.30 -2.93 16.40
N ASN A 329 4.38 -3.70 16.17
CA ASN A 329 5.58 -3.71 16.99
C ASN A 329 6.66 -2.72 16.52
N ALA A 330 6.39 -1.93 15.48
CA ALA A 330 7.33 -0.91 15.05
C ALA A 330 7.52 0.15 16.16
N PRO A 331 8.77 0.45 16.59
CA PRO A 331 9.01 1.35 17.72
C PRO A 331 8.37 2.74 17.56
N MET A 332 8.32 3.26 16.32
CA MET A 332 7.68 4.55 16.03
C MET A 332 6.16 4.46 16.23
N LEU A 333 5.49 3.43 15.68
CA LEU A 333 4.05 3.25 15.83
C LEU A 333 3.62 3.03 17.28
N GLN A 334 4.41 2.30 18.08
CA GLN A 334 4.13 2.15 19.51
C GLN A 334 4.17 3.48 20.25
N LYS A 335 5.15 4.35 19.94
CA LYS A 335 5.22 5.71 20.50
C LYS A 335 4.03 6.55 20.06
N TYR A 336 3.70 6.54 18.77
CA TYR A 336 2.55 7.26 18.21
C TYR A 336 1.23 6.86 18.88
N VAL A 337 0.94 5.56 18.95
CA VAL A 337 -0.28 5.03 19.59
C VAL A 337 -0.36 5.41 21.06
N THR A 338 0.77 5.38 21.77
CA THR A 338 0.83 5.79 23.19
C THR A 338 0.50 7.28 23.35
N GLN A 339 1.08 8.14 22.51
CA GLN A 339 0.80 9.58 22.51
C GLN A 339 -0.67 9.89 22.20
N CYS A 340 -1.28 9.21 21.23
CA CYS A 340 -2.71 9.35 20.93
C CYS A 340 -3.58 8.98 22.15
N ARG A 341 -3.28 7.87 22.82
CA ARG A 341 -4.00 7.43 24.02
C ARG A 341 -3.89 8.44 25.17
N GLU A 342 -2.70 8.98 25.39
CA GLU A 342 -2.48 10.01 26.40
C GLU A 342 -3.28 11.28 26.08
N MET A 343 -3.30 11.71 24.82
CA MET A 343 -4.08 12.87 24.39
C MET A 343 -5.59 12.65 24.57
N ASP A 344 -6.12 11.49 24.15
CA ASP A 344 -7.52 11.11 24.35
C ASP A 344 -7.90 11.09 25.85
N SER A 345 -6.99 10.64 26.72
CA SER A 345 -7.19 10.65 28.18
C SER A 345 -7.25 12.08 28.75
N ARG A 346 -6.44 13.00 28.23
CA ARG A 346 -6.42 14.42 28.62
C ARG A 346 -7.69 15.13 28.16
N LEU A 347 -8.16 14.86 26.94
CA LEU A 347 -9.43 15.40 26.43
C LEU A 347 -10.63 14.86 27.23
N SER A 348 -10.63 13.56 27.54
CA SER A 348 -11.69 12.93 28.34
C SER A 348 -11.73 13.51 29.77
N SER A 349 -10.58 13.74 30.40
CA SER A 349 -10.49 14.36 31.74
C SER A 349 -10.78 15.88 31.76
N ALA A 350 -10.45 16.61 30.68
CA ALA A 350 -10.86 18.00 30.51
C ALA A 350 -12.39 18.13 30.35
N SER A 351 -13.01 17.20 29.62
CA SER A 351 -14.47 17.18 29.46
C SER A 351 -15.21 16.89 30.78
N SER A 352 -14.71 15.97 31.61
CA SER A 352 -15.32 15.61 32.91
C SER A 352 -15.12 16.69 33.98
N SER A 353 -14.00 17.41 33.97
CA SER A 353 -13.76 18.55 34.87
C SER A 353 -14.57 19.80 34.50
N SER A 354 -14.94 19.98 33.23
CA SER A 354 -15.86 21.05 32.79
C SER A 354 -17.32 20.79 33.20
N CYS A 355 -17.77 19.53 33.20
CA CYS A 355 -19.11 19.14 33.65
C CYS A 355 -19.26 19.27 35.18
N SER A 356 -18.17 19.02 35.93
CA SER A 356 -18.12 19.15 37.39
C SER A 356 -18.14 20.60 37.90
N LYS A 357 -17.85 21.59 37.04
CA LYS A 357 -17.93 23.02 37.38
C LYS A 357 -19.29 23.65 37.08
N ARG A 358 -20.17 22.99 36.32
CA ARG A 358 -21.56 23.45 36.07
C ARG A 358 -22.59 22.96 37.10
N SER A 359 -22.25 22.01 37.99
CA SER A 359 -23.17 21.48 39.01
C SER A 359 -23.08 22.16 40.39
N ARG A 360 -22.20 23.14 40.60
CA ARG A 360 -21.99 23.81 41.91
C ARG A 360 -22.62 25.20 42.07
N LYS A 361 -23.60 25.57 41.24
CA LYS A 361 -24.34 26.84 41.41
C LYS A 361 -25.84 26.69 41.19
N ARG A 362 -26.49 25.84 42.01
CA ARG A 362 -27.95 25.91 42.23
C ARG A 362 -28.32 25.25 43.57
N ARG A 363 -28.19 26.00 44.65
CA ARG A 363 -28.88 25.77 45.92
C ARG A 363 -29.22 27.12 46.56
N SER A 364 -30.43 27.61 46.32
CA SER A 364 -31.31 28.18 47.35
C SER A 364 -32.65 28.56 46.72
N ARG A 365 -33.71 27.85 47.13
CA ARG A 365 -35.11 28.28 47.35
C ARG A 365 -36.07 27.10 47.16
N GLN A 366 -36.67 26.72 48.27
CA GLN A 366 -37.93 26.00 48.48
C GLN A 366 -38.62 26.74 49.65
N PRO A 367 -39.94 26.61 49.92
CA PRO A 367 -40.87 25.63 49.36
C PRO A 367 -42.24 26.19 48.91
N THR A 368 -43.01 25.40 48.13
CA THR A 368 -44.44 25.13 48.42
C THR A 368 -44.98 23.96 47.57
N THR A 369 -45.45 22.98 48.34
CA THR A 369 -46.40 21.85 48.22
C THR A 369 -47.33 21.62 47.01
N PHE A 370 -47.77 20.35 46.95
CA PHE A 370 -48.81 19.65 46.16
C PHE A 370 -48.38 19.12 44.77
N GLY A 371 -48.47 17.84 44.43
CA GLY A 371 -48.97 16.64 45.09
C GLY A 371 -48.89 15.45 44.10
N SER A 372 -48.69 14.26 44.66
CA SER A 372 -48.60 12.91 44.05
C SER A 372 -49.50 12.62 42.84
N PHE A 373 -49.08 11.75 41.91
CA PHE A 373 -49.70 10.42 41.67
C PHE A 373 -48.97 9.58 40.60
N CYS A 374 -48.97 8.26 40.83
CA CYS A 374 -48.26 7.19 40.12
C CYS A 374 -48.95 6.69 38.83
N ASP A 375 -48.14 5.91 38.07
CA ASP A 375 -48.46 4.72 37.26
C ASP A 375 -49.44 4.78 36.08
N ALA A 376 -48.97 4.32 34.92
CA ALA A 376 -49.37 3.04 34.29
C ALA A 376 -49.25 3.07 32.75
N LEU A 377 -48.55 2.05 32.23
CA LEU A 377 -48.92 1.17 31.11
C LEU A 377 -49.70 1.78 29.92
N PHE A 378 -49.16 1.62 28.72
CA PHE A 378 -49.88 0.88 27.65
C PHE A 378 -48.89 0.28 26.64
N CYS A 379 -48.79 -1.04 26.71
CA CYS A 379 -48.47 -1.91 25.58
C CYS A 379 -49.72 -1.99 24.69
N GLY A 380 -49.57 -1.97 23.37
CA GLY A 380 -50.69 -2.06 22.43
C GLY A 380 -50.21 -2.55 21.07
N SER A 381 -50.33 -3.87 20.87
CA SER A 381 -50.08 -4.61 19.65
C SER A 381 -51.06 -4.27 18.53
N CYS A 382 -50.58 -4.29 17.29
CA CYS A 382 -51.11 -5.08 16.17
C CYS A 382 -49.94 -5.43 15.25
#